data_AF-A0A1C6LD29-F1
#
_entry.id   AF-A0A1C6LD29-F1
#
_cell.length_a   1.000
_cell.length_b   1.000
_cell.length_c   1.000
_cell.angle_alpha   90.00
_cell.angle_beta   90.00
_cell.angle_gamma   90.00
#
_symmetry.space_group_name_H-M   'P 1'
#
loop_
_entity.id
_entity.type
_entity.pdbx_description
1 polymer ?
#
loop_
_entity_poly.entity_id
_entity_poly.type
_entity_poly.pdbx_seq_one_letter_code
_entity_poly.pdbx_strand_id
1 'polypeptide(L)'
;MKVLTSLITASFLLFNRMISNNTKDNYPKLIDAFELAYDAIYNGDNGPEKDFIILDMESFYFLDTTYEEKMKLIEHFKKYGQKVLNASSVKLKEIDLIDENGTIIIDGDLLMMTNVYSKGEGNLVIEGEKYHSPVAAYLYRITLKRDKGPWEIEKIEDLGVA
;
A
#
# COMPACT_ATOMS: atom_id res chain seq x y z
N MET A 1 -47.53 33.53 -38.32
CA MET A 1 -47.07 32.65 -37.22
C MET A 1 -45.71 32.07 -37.59
N LYS A 2 -44.74 32.25 -36.68
CA LYS A 2 -43.49 31.49 -36.50
C LYS A 2 -42.48 31.43 -37.66
N VAL A 3 -41.60 32.43 -37.61
CA VAL A 3 -40.16 32.38 -37.92
C VAL A 3 -39.53 31.10 -37.36
N LEU A 4 -38.78 30.36 -38.16
CA LEU A 4 -37.80 29.35 -37.69
C LEU A 4 -36.94 28.87 -38.86
N THR A 5 -35.81 29.52 -39.08
CA THR A 5 -34.63 28.86 -39.65
C THR A 5 -33.44 29.21 -38.76
N SER A 6 -33.23 28.33 -37.78
CA SER A 6 -31.99 28.22 -37.01
C SER A 6 -30.95 27.55 -37.91
N LEU A 7 -29.82 28.20 -38.13
CA LEU A 7 -28.57 27.52 -38.48
C LEU A 7 -27.48 28.11 -37.58
N ILE A 8 -27.28 27.49 -36.43
CA ILE A 8 -26.11 27.74 -35.58
C ILE A 8 -24.94 26.99 -36.24
N THR A 9 -23.99 27.76 -36.74
CA THR A 9 -22.74 27.28 -37.30
C THR A 9 -21.95 26.55 -36.21
N ALA A 10 -21.77 25.23 -36.35
CA ALA A 10 -20.90 24.46 -35.48
C ALA A 10 -19.44 24.83 -35.76
N SER A 11 -18.84 25.62 -34.86
CA SER A 11 -17.39 25.85 -34.83
C SER A 11 -16.73 24.63 -34.19
N PHE A 12 -16.24 23.70 -35.01
CA PHE A 12 -15.31 22.67 -34.57
C PHE A 12 -13.95 23.33 -34.32
N LEU A 13 -13.69 23.75 -33.09
CA LEU A 13 -12.34 23.99 -32.62
C LEU A 13 -11.65 22.62 -32.51
N LEU A 14 -10.95 22.24 -33.57
CA LEU A 14 -9.98 21.16 -33.56
C LEU A 14 -8.83 21.54 -32.63
N PHE A 15 -8.98 21.25 -31.34
CA PHE A 15 -7.84 21.13 -30.45
C PHE A 15 -7.05 19.89 -30.88
N ASN A 16 -6.05 20.10 -31.74
CA ASN A 16 -4.93 19.17 -31.84
C ASN A 16 -4.21 19.18 -30.49
N ARG A 17 -4.71 18.39 -29.53
CA ARG A 17 -3.86 17.91 -28.44
C ARG A 17 -2.81 17.02 -29.11
N MET A 18 -1.63 17.57 -29.31
CA MET A 18 -0.40 16.78 -29.36
C MET A 18 -0.43 15.86 -28.14
N ILE A 19 -0.78 14.59 -28.36
CA ILE A 19 -0.52 13.54 -27.38
C ILE A 19 1.00 13.44 -27.37
N SER A 20 1.61 14.15 -26.42
CA SER A 20 2.96 13.85 -26.00
C SER A 20 2.90 12.43 -25.45
N ASN A 21 3.29 11.46 -26.28
CA ASN A 21 3.70 10.14 -25.83
C ASN A 21 5.00 10.35 -25.05
N ASN A 22 4.88 10.87 -23.83
CA ASN A 22 5.89 10.59 -22.82
C ASN A 22 5.80 9.08 -22.64
N THR A 23 6.73 8.35 -23.26
CA THR A 23 7.10 7.01 -22.79
C THR A 23 7.62 7.21 -21.38
N LYS A 24 6.71 7.27 -20.40
CA LYS A 24 7.05 7.10 -19.00
C LYS A 24 7.73 5.75 -18.96
N ASP A 25 9.03 5.77 -18.78
CA ASP A 25 9.81 4.62 -18.38
C ASP A 25 9.03 3.92 -17.27
N ASN A 26 8.50 2.75 -17.60
CA ASN A 26 7.49 2.05 -16.80
C ASN A 26 8.20 1.23 -15.72
N TYR A 27 9.13 1.86 -15.00
CA TYR A 27 9.80 1.22 -13.88
C TYR A 27 8.78 1.01 -12.76
N PRO A 28 8.68 -0.21 -12.19
CA PRO A 28 7.80 -0.44 -11.06
C PRO A 28 8.23 0.45 -9.91
N LYS A 29 7.24 1.10 -9.30
CA LYS A 29 7.44 2.04 -8.22
C LYS A 29 7.80 1.27 -6.95
N LEU A 30 8.39 1.96 -5.98
CA LEU A 30 8.71 1.35 -4.69
C LEU A 30 7.44 0.87 -3.98
N ILE A 31 6.32 1.59 -4.14
CA ILE A 31 5.04 1.18 -3.55
C ILE A 31 4.53 -0.17 -4.09
N ASP A 32 4.90 -0.55 -5.30
CA ASP A 32 4.52 -1.86 -5.85
C ASP A 32 5.27 -2.99 -5.10
N ALA A 33 6.50 -2.74 -4.64
CA ALA A 33 7.21 -3.67 -3.75
C ALA A 33 6.59 -3.70 -2.34
N PHE A 34 6.13 -2.54 -1.87
CA PHE A 34 5.48 -2.43 -0.56
C PHE A 34 4.15 -3.16 -0.51
N GLU A 35 3.37 -3.12 -1.59
CA GLU A 35 2.16 -3.93 -1.77
C GLU A 35 2.46 -5.42 -1.60
N LEU A 36 3.47 -5.92 -2.31
CA LEU A 36 3.90 -7.32 -2.22
C LEU A 36 4.38 -7.70 -0.81
N ALA A 37 5.13 -6.81 -0.15
CA ALA A 37 5.61 -7.06 1.20
C ALA A 37 4.47 -7.08 2.22
N TYR A 38 3.54 -6.13 2.18
CA TYR A 38 2.37 -6.17 3.06
C TYR A 38 1.47 -7.37 2.78
N ASP A 39 1.30 -7.79 1.52
CA ASP A 39 0.56 -9.03 1.20
C ASP A 39 1.25 -10.24 1.84
N ALA A 40 2.57 -10.34 1.70
CA ALA A 40 3.34 -11.44 2.29
C ALA A 40 3.26 -11.46 3.82
N ILE A 41 3.35 -10.29 4.46
CA ILE A 41 3.24 -10.15 5.92
C ILE A 41 1.84 -10.55 6.39
N TYR A 42 0.79 -10.06 5.73
CA TYR A 42 -0.59 -10.32 6.13
C TYR A 42 -0.95 -11.82 6.10
N ASN A 43 -0.50 -12.52 5.05
CA ASN A 43 -0.75 -13.95 4.85
C ASN A 43 0.29 -14.87 5.50
N GLY A 44 1.28 -14.32 6.21
CA GLY A 44 2.42 -15.08 6.71
C GLY A 44 2.08 -16.04 7.86
N ASP A 45 1.03 -15.73 8.63
CA ASP A 45 0.52 -16.53 9.74
C ASP A 45 -0.97 -16.85 9.59
N ASN A 46 -1.41 -17.90 10.28
CA ASN A 46 -2.82 -18.29 10.38
C ASN A 46 -3.47 -17.74 11.66
N GLY A 47 -3.11 -16.51 12.06
CA GLY A 47 -3.79 -15.81 13.14
C GLY A 47 -5.31 -15.71 12.89
N PRO A 48 -6.12 -15.53 13.95
CA PRO A 48 -7.56 -15.44 13.77
C PRO A 48 -7.90 -14.22 12.90
N GLU A 49 -8.93 -14.38 12.07
CA GLU A 49 -9.42 -13.29 11.23
C GLU A 49 -9.87 -12.11 12.10
N LYS A 50 -9.53 -10.89 11.65
CA LYS A 50 -9.84 -9.64 12.34
C LYS A 50 -10.82 -8.78 11.54
N ASP A 51 -11.51 -7.87 12.22
CA ASP A 51 -12.43 -6.93 11.55
C ASP A 51 -11.69 -5.89 10.69
N PHE A 52 -10.44 -5.58 11.02
CA PHE A 52 -9.64 -4.53 10.39
C PHE A 52 -8.28 -5.00 9.90
N ILE A 53 -7.86 -4.47 8.75
CA ILE A 53 -6.46 -4.45 8.31
C ILE A 53 -5.99 -3.00 8.38
N ILE A 54 -4.94 -2.75 9.15
CA ILE A 54 -4.37 -1.42 9.32
C ILE A 54 -3.00 -1.40 8.65
N LEU A 55 -2.84 -0.55 7.64
CA LEU A 55 -1.59 -0.37 6.93
C LEU A 55 -0.89 0.87 7.48
N ASP A 56 0.30 0.73 8.08
CA ASP A 56 1.10 1.89 8.46
C ASP A 56 1.78 2.47 7.21
N MET A 57 1.08 3.36 6.51
CA MET A 57 1.63 4.15 5.40
C MET A 57 1.93 5.59 5.82
N GLU A 58 2.00 5.86 7.12
CA GLU A 58 2.41 7.15 7.69
C GLU A 58 3.88 7.14 8.12
N SER A 59 4.49 5.96 8.20
CA SER A 59 5.93 5.79 8.41
C SER A 59 6.79 6.47 7.32
N PHE A 60 8.06 6.70 7.66
CA PHE A 60 8.98 7.42 6.79
C PHE A 60 9.26 6.72 5.45
N TYR A 61 9.00 5.41 5.34
CA TYR A 61 9.13 4.64 4.10
C TYR A 61 8.16 5.12 3.01
N PHE A 62 7.04 5.76 3.39
CA PHE A 62 6.00 6.21 2.47
C PHE A 62 6.06 7.72 2.17
N LEU A 63 7.13 8.43 2.53
CA LEU A 63 7.26 9.88 2.31
C LEU A 63 7.24 10.26 0.82
N ASP A 64 7.81 9.42 -0.03
CA ASP A 64 7.90 9.65 -1.47
C ASP A 64 6.70 9.11 -2.26
N THR A 65 5.65 8.65 -1.58
CA THR A 65 4.44 8.11 -2.21
C THR A 65 3.32 9.16 -2.28
N THR A 66 2.53 9.14 -3.34
CA THR A 66 1.38 10.04 -3.49
C THR A 66 0.14 9.51 -2.77
N TYR A 67 -0.84 10.39 -2.55
CA TYR A 67 -2.13 9.99 -2.00
C TYR A 67 -2.82 8.93 -2.87
N GLU A 68 -2.81 9.09 -4.19
CA GLU A 68 -3.41 8.14 -5.13
C GLU A 68 -2.75 6.76 -5.07
N GLU A 69 -1.45 6.71 -4.83
CA GLU A 69 -0.70 5.46 -4.66
C GLU A 69 -1.11 4.75 -3.37
N LYS A 70 -1.18 5.48 -2.25
CA LYS A 70 -1.68 4.93 -0.97
C LYS A 70 -3.13 4.43 -1.08
N MET A 71 -3.98 5.16 -1.81
CA MET A 71 -5.37 4.74 -2.05
C MET A 71 -5.48 3.48 -2.89
N LYS A 72 -4.59 3.27 -3.87
CA LYS A 72 -4.53 2.01 -4.62
C LYS A 72 -4.14 0.84 -3.73
N LEU A 73 -3.16 1.04 -2.85
CA LEU A 73 -2.76 0.02 -1.89
C LEU A 73 -3.90 -0.33 -0.92
N ILE A 74 -4.65 0.67 -0.43
CA ILE A 74 -5.88 0.44 0.37
C ILE A 74 -6.90 -0.37 -0.43
N GLU A 75 -7.15 0.00 -1.69
CA GLU A 75 -8.12 -0.70 -2.55
C GLU A 75 -7.71 -2.15 -2.80
N HIS A 76 -6.41 -2.41 -3.02
CA HIS A 76 -5.88 -3.76 -3.19
C HIS A 76 -6.20 -4.65 -1.99
N PHE A 77 -6.03 -4.15 -0.76
CA PHE A 77 -6.29 -4.92 0.45
C PHE A 77 -7.77 -5.19 0.73
N LYS A 78 -8.70 -4.47 0.08
CA LYS A 78 -10.13 -4.78 0.19
C LYS A 78 -10.48 -6.18 -0.34
N LYS A 79 -9.60 -6.79 -1.16
CA LYS A 79 -9.77 -8.17 -1.64
C LYS A 79 -9.93 -9.20 -0.51
N TYR A 80 -9.43 -8.90 0.69
CA TYR A 80 -9.53 -9.79 1.85
C TYR A 80 -10.90 -9.70 2.55
N GLY A 81 -11.70 -8.67 2.28
CA GLY A 81 -13.07 -8.52 2.82
C GLY A 81 -13.18 -7.72 4.12
N GLN A 82 -12.07 -7.48 4.83
CA GLN A 82 -12.01 -6.67 6.04
C GLN A 82 -12.04 -5.16 5.73
N LYS A 83 -12.27 -4.35 6.77
CA LYS A 83 -12.14 -2.89 6.66
C LYS A 83 -10.67 -2.50 6.67
N VAL A 84 -10.23 -1.80 5.62
CA VAL A 84 -8.84 -1.34 5.50
C VAL A 84 -8.69 0.10 5.98
N LEU A 85 -7.74 0.33 6.88
CA LEU A 85 -7.40 1.63 7.43
C LEU A 85 -5.94 1.99 7.11
N ASN A 86 -5.64 3.28 6.99
CA ASN A 86 -4.28 3.80 7.00
C ASN A 86 -4.05 4.56 8.30
N ALA A 87 -3.15 4.06 9.15
CA ALA A 87 -2.78 4.72 10.40
C ALA A 87 -1.44 4.16 10.91
N SER A 88 -0.59 5.02 11.44
CA SER A 88 0.55 4.60 12.26
C SER A 88 0.11 4.19 13.67
N SER A 89 0.96 3.43 14.38
CA SER A 89 0.78 3.15 15.81
C SER A 89 0.68 4.44 16.64
N VAL A 90 1.44 5.49 16.29
CA VAL A 90 1.34 6.82 16.91
C VAL A 90 -0.06 7.38 16.69
N LYS A 91 -0.58 7.32 15.45
CA LYS A 91 -1.89 7.86 15.15
C LYS A 91 -2.99 7.13 15.89
N LEU A 92 -2.93 5.80 15.93
CA LEU A 92 -3.88 4.96 16.68
C LEU A 92 -3.86 5.31 18.18
N LYS A 93 -2.69 5.60 18.76
CA LYS A 93 -2.57 6.05 20.14
C LYS A 93 -3.19 7.43 20.37
N GLU A 94 -3.01 8.38 19.46
CA GLU A 94 -3.61 9.73 19.57
C GLU A 94 -5.14 9.72 19.60
N ILE A 95 -5.78 8.70 19.02
CA ILE A 95 -7.23 8.56 18.93
C ILE A 95 -7.77 7.47 19.88
N ASP A 96 -6.99 7.10 20.89
CA ASP A 96 -7.35 6.12 21.93
C ASP A 96 -7.75 4.73 21.38
N LEU A 97 -7.17 4.33 20.24
CA LEU A 97 -7.31 2.97 19.68
C LEU A 97 -6.11 2.07 19.98
N ILE A 98 -5.10 2.59 20.65
CA ILE A 98 -4.04 1.84 21.33
C ILE A 98 -4.00 2.31 22.79
N ASP A 99 -3.98 1.37 23.74
CA ASP A 99 -3.90 1.69 25.16
C ASP A 99 -2.49 2.12 25.60
N GLU A 100 -2.34 2.51 26.86
CA GLU A 100 -1.05 2.94 27.42
C GLU A 100 0.03 1.85 27.38
N ASN A 101 -0.36 0.58 27.31
CA ASN A 101 0.53 -0.58 27.24
C ASN A 101 0.89 -0.98 25.80
N GLY A 102 0.38 -0.28 24.78
CA GLY A 102 0.62 -0.58 23.37
C GLY A 102 -0.38 -1.58 22.76
N THR A 103 -1.43 -1.94 23.49
CA THR A 103 -2.46 -2.87 23.04
C THR A 103 -3.41 -2.17 22.08
N ILE A 104 -3.53 -2.64 20.83
CA ILE A 104 -4.60 -2.18 19.93
C ILE A 104 -5.94 -2.60 20.53
N ILE A 105 -6.81 -1.62 20.73
CA ILE A 105 -8.14 -1.78 21.33
C ILE A 105 -9.16 -2.25 20.28
N ILE A 106 -8.92 -1.94 19.00
CA ILE A 106 -9.72 -2.45 17.87
C ILE A 106 -9.28 -3.86 17.47
N ASP A 107 -10.24 -4.65 17.00
CA ASP A 107 -9.97 -6.00 16.51
C ASP A 107 -9.35 -5.94 15.11
N GLY A 108 -8.04 -5.73 15.04
CA GLY A 108 -7.34 -5.48 13.80
C GLY A 108 -5.93 -6.07 13.76
N ASP A 109 -5.45 -6.32 12.55
CA ASP A 109 -4.04 -6.60 12.28
C ASP A 109 -3.36 -5.30 11.81
N LEU A 110 -2.32 -4.88 12.52
CA LEU A 110 -1.50 -3.74 12.13
C LEU A 110 -0.25 -4.22 11.39
N LEU A 111 -0.11 -3.79 10.13
CA LEU A 111 1.03 -4.11 9.27
C LEU A 111 2.00 -2.94 9.24
N MET A 112 3.26 -3.20 9.59
CA MET A 112 4.30 -2.17 9.66
C MET A 112 5.58 -2.63 8.98
N MET A 113 6.28 -1.70 8.34
CA MET A 113 7.67 -1.91 7.91
C MET A 113 8.61 -1.45 9.01
N THR A 114 9.59 -2.27 9.33
CA THR A 114 10.61 -1.99 10.35
C THR A 114 11.97 -1.72 9.75
N ASN A 115 12.23 -2.23 8.52
CA ASN A 115 13.45 -1.97 7.78
C ASN A 115 13.24 -2.09 6.28
N VAL A 116 13.89 -1.24 5.49
CA VAL A 116 13.90 -1.32 4.01
C VAL A 116 15.30 -1.01 3.51
N TYR A 117 15.94 -1.96 2.84
CA TYR A 117 17.31 -1.80 2.36
C TYR A 117 17.59 -2.59 1.08
N SER A 118 18.57 -2.15 0.30
CA SER A 118 19.03 -2.90 -0.89
C SER A 118 20.17 -3.85 -0.54
N LYS A 119 20.17 -5.06 -1.11
CA LYS A 119 21.22 -6.08 -0.94
C LYS A 119 22.18 -6.17 -2.14
N GLY A 120 22.03 -5.30 -3.14
CA GLY A 120 22.79 -5.33 -4.39
C GLY A 120 21.93 -4.95 -5.60
N GLU A 121 22.48 -5.06 -6.80
CA GLU A 121 21.76 -4.70 -8.03
C GLU A 121 20.45 -5.49 -8.15
N GLY A 122 19.34 -4.74 -8.25
CA GLY A 122 18.01 -5.31 -8.46
C GLY A 122 17.33 -5.91 -7.23
N ASN A 123 17.99 -5.97 -6.06
CA ASN A 123 17.42 -6.60 -4.86
C ASN A 123 16.98 -5.57 -3.81
N LEU A 124 15.77 -5.75 -3.30
CA LEU A 124 15.19 -5.00 -2.20
C LEU A 124 14.82 -5.98 -1.09
N VAL A 125 15.20 -5.66 0.14
CA VAL A 125 14.79 -6.41 1.33
C VAL A 125 13.93 -5.50 2.18
N ILE A 126 12.77 -6.03 2.57
CA ILE A 126 11.81 -5.38 3.45
C ILE A 126 11.64 -6.27 4.68
N GLU A 127 11.92 -5.72 5.85
CA GLU A 127 11.55 -6.32 7.13
C GLU A 127 10.33 -5.60 7.66
N GLY A 128 9.41 -6.37 8.23
CA GLY A 128 8.17 -5.83 8.75
C GLY A 128 7.51 -6.80 9.71
N GLU A 129 6.40 -6.34 10.27
CA GLU A 129 5.66 -7.10 11.26
C GLU A 129 4.15 -6.99 11.05
N LYS A 130 3.47 -8.06 11.46
CA LYS A 130 2.04 -8.09 11.70
C LYS A 130 1.83 -8.09 13.20
N TYR A 131 1.34 -6.98 13.75
CA TYR A 131 0.98 -6.90 15.14
C TYR A 131 -0.48 -7.28 15.34
N HIS A 132 -0.68 -8.38 16.05
CA HIS A 132 -1.97 -8.90 16.44
C HIS A 132 -2.18 -8.60 17.92
N SER A 133 -2.87 -7.51 18.24
CA SER A 133 -3.17 -7.18 19.63
C SER A 133 -4.18 -8.14 20.26
N PRO A 134 -4.07 -8.47 21.57
CA PRO A 134 -2.95 -8.25 22.49
C PRO A 134 -1.88 -9.36 22.44
N VAL A 135 -1.91 -10.19 21.40
CA VAL A 135 -1.34 -11.54 21.39
C VAL A 135 0.15 -11.53 21.09
N ALA A 136 0.57 -10.88 20.00
CA ALA A 136 1.93 -11.04 19.46
C ALA A 136 2.24 -10.11 18.29
N ALA A 137 3.53 -9.82 18.06
CA ALA A 137 4.04 -9.33 16.78
C ALA A 137 4.73 -10.48 16.01
N TYR A 138 4.28 -10.77 14.79
CA TYR A 138 4.92 -11.73 13.89
C TYR A 138 5.89 -11.00 12.97
N LEU A 139 7.15 -11.43 12.94
CA LEU A 139 8.23 -10.74 12.26
C LEU A 139 8.57 -11.45 10.94
N TYR A 140 8.71 -10.68 9.86
CA TYR A 140 9.00 -11.21 8.54
C TYR A 140 10.14 -10.47 7.85
N ARG A 141 10.91 -11.18 7.03
CA ARG A 141 11.82 -10.61 6.03
C ARG A 141 11.44 -11.06 4.63
N ILE A 142 11.16 -10.10 3.77
CA ILE A 142 10.72 -10.29 2.39
C ILE A 142 11.86 -9.81 1.50
N THR A 143 12.42 -10.71 0.71
CA THR A 143 13.40 -10.39 -0.32
C THR A 143 12.69 -10.32 -1.66
N LEU A 144 12.80 -9.18 -2.33
CA LEU A 144 12.28 -8.95 -3.67
C LEU A 144 13.42 -8.73 -4.65
N LYS A 145 13.23 -9.21 -5.87
CA LYS A 145 14.15 -9.00 -6.98
C LYS A 145 13.48 -8.24 -8.12
N ARG A 146 14.29 -7.56 -8.92
CA ARG A 146 13.89 -6.89 -10.14
C ARG A 146 14.97 -6.96 -11.20
N ASP A 147 14.66 -7.63 -12.30
CA ASP A 147 15.52 -7.69 -13.48
C ASP A 147 15.13 -6.62 -14.52
N LYS A 148 14.03 -6.84 -15.27
CA LYS A 148 13.52 -5.92 -16.32
C LYS A 148 11.99 -5.76 -16.29
N GLY A 149 11.37 -6.07 -15.17
CA GLY A 149 9.91 -6.17 -15.03
C GLY A 149 9.41 -5.64 -13.68
N PRO A 150 8.18 -6.00 -13.27
CA PRO A 150 7.67 -5.68 -11.95
C PRO A 150 8.53 -6.30 -10.85
N TRP A 151 8.33 -5.85 -9.61
CA TRP A 151 8.91 -6.53 -8.45
C TRP A 151 8.35 -7.95 -8.33
N GLU A 152 9.21 -8.88 -7.94
CA GLU A 152 8.82 -10.26 -7.65
C GLU A 152 9.38 -10.66 -6.29
N ILE A 153 8.58 -11.38 -5.51
CA ILE A 153 9.04 -11.99 -4.25
C ILE A 153 10.00 -13.12 -4.60
N GLU A 154 11.25 -13.00 -4.16
CA GLU A 154 12.24 -14.07 -4.24
C GLU A 154 12.14 -14.99 -3.01
N LYS A 155 11.97 -14.41 -1.82
CA LYS A 155 11.97 -15.14 -0.55
C LYS A 155 11.11 -14.46 0.50
N ILE A 156 10.41 -15.26 1.29
CA ILE A 156 9.76 -14.84 2.54
C ILE A 156 10.40 -15.65 3.67
N GLU A 157 10.83 -14.98 4.73
CA GLU A 157 11.40 -15.59 5.93
C GLU A 157 10.56 -15.19 7.13
N ASP A 158 10.04 -16.20 7.84
CA ASP A 158 9.48 -16.05 9.18
C ASP A 158 10.64 -15.91 10.18
N LEU A 159 10.70 -14.77 10.87
CA LEU A 159 11.74 -14.46 11.86
C LEU A 159 11.28 -14.78 13.29
N GLY A 160 10.07 -15.28 13.46
CA GLY A 160 9.46 -15.65 14.73
C GLY A 160 8.51 -14.60 15.28
N VAL A 161 8.27 -14.71 16.58
CA VAL A 161 7.28 -13.91 17.32
C VAL A 161 7.99 -13.11 18.39
N ALA A 162 7.67 -11.82 18.49
CA ALA A 162 8.15 -10.90 19.53
C ALA A 162 7.10 -10.65 20.61
#